data_AF-K4EJH4-F1
#
_entry.id   AF-K4EJH4-F1
#
_cell.length_a   1.000
_cell.length_b   1.000
_cell.length_c   1.000
_cell.angle_alpha   90.00
_cell.angle_beta   90.00
_cell.angle_gamma   90.00
#
_symmetry.space_group_name_H-M   'P 1'
#
loop_
_entity.id
_entity.type
_entity.pdbx_description
1 polymer ?
#
loop_
_entity_poly.entity_id
_entity_poly.type
_entity_poly.pdbx_seq_one_letter_code
_entity_poly.pdbx_strand_id
1 'polypeptide(L)'
;QAQHSFLVSVEYCEEEVLSHEVMGSDVRIAYKPFSLMMDGIPVISLPKPPDTIPISSDRSTLSNLLSLMEGGVVLSSREEGIYAERHSQAIVSWMGGTGDEMHVMERDVDPVMLFNRETFRQELERFSRADGFQPQIGFSLWFGQDSSLSAPISILIKLPWAQQLFKQAHD
;
A
#
# COMPACT_ATOMS: atom_id res chain seq x y z
N GLN A 1 10.97 -20.41 6.44
CA GLN A 1 9.98 -19.63 5.65
C GLN A 1 10.17 -18.17 6.01
N ALA A 2 10.31 -17.27 5.04
CA ALA A 2 10.25 -15.84 5.33
C ALA A 2 8.84 -15.56 5.88
N GLN A 3 8.76 -14.95 7.05
CA GLN A 3 7.48 -14.62 7.66
C GLN A 3 6.84 -13.52 6.81
N HIS A 4 5.58 -13.70 6.40
CA HIS A 4 4.85 -12.68 5.67
C HIS A 4 4.69 -11.46 6.58
N SER A 5 5.09 -10.30 6.09
CA SER A 5 4.88 -9.02 6.77
C SER A 5 4.76 -7.89 5.77
N PHE A 6 4.14 -6.81 6.23
CA PHE A 6 3.97 -5.56 5.51
C PHE A 6 4.47 -4.42 6.39
N LEU A 7 5.36 -3.58 5.87
CA LEU A 7 5.66 -2.30 6.48
C LEU A 7 4.83 -1.22 5.78
N VAL A 8 3.85 -0.70 6.49
CA VAL A 8 2.87 0.27 5.98
C VAL A 8 3.17 1.64 6.56
N SER A 9 3.48 2.61 5.70
CA SER A 9 3.54 4.03 6.02
C SER A 9 2.37 4.75 5.38
N VAL A 10 1.70 5.63 6.13
CA VAL A 10 0.57 6.44 5.68
C VAL A 10 0.98 7.90 5.73
N GLU A 11 0.74 8.61 4.64
CA GLU A 11 1.01 10.03 4.53
C GLU A 11 -0.28 10.77 4.17
N TYR A 12 -0.48 11.90 4.84
CA TYR A 12 -1.54 12.85 4.51
C TYR A 12 -0.89 14.14 4.03
N CYS A 13 -1.19 14.56 2.80
CA CYS A 13 -0.59 15.75 2.19
C CYS A 13 0.95 15.79 2.32
N GLU A 14 1.61 14.66 2.02
CA GLU A 14 3.07 14.48 2.10
C GLU A 14 3.66 14.48 3.53
N GLU A 15 2.84 14.48 4.58
CA GLU A 15 3.26 14.33 5.98
C GLU A 15 3.00 12.89 6.46
N GLU A 16 4.03 12.15 6.90
CA GLU A 16 3.85 10.81 7.49
C GLU A 16 3.09 10.91 8.81
N VAL A 17 1.95 10.23 8.90
CA VAL A 17 1.06 10.24 10.08
C VAL A 17 1.02 8.89 10.80
N LEU A 18 1.44 7.81 10.15
CA LEU A 18 1.48 6.47 10.71
C LEU A 18 2.54 5.64 9.99
N SER A 19 3.33 4.89 10.75
CA SER A 19 4.19 3.83 10.23
C SER A 19 4.05 2.61 11.12
N HIS A 20 3.73 1.46 10.52
CA HIS A 20 3.44 0.23 11.26
C HIS A 20 3.84 -1.01 10.48
N GLU A 21 4.53 -1.95 11.15
CA GLU A 21 4.78 -3.27 10.60
C GLU A 21 3.71 -4.26 11.07
N VAL A 22 3.08 -4.94 10.13
CA VAL A 22 2.07 -5.97 10.38
C VAL A 22 2.62 -7.34 10.00
N MET A 23 2.59 -8.25 10.96
CA MET A 23 2.93 -9.65 10.75
C MET A 23 1.68 -10.42 10.29
N GLY A 24 1.81 -11.20 9.22
CA GLY A 24 0.73 -12.01 8.69
C GLY A 24 0.69 -12.01 7.16
N SER A 25 -0.15 -12.90 6.61
CA SER A 25 -0.43 -12.95 5.18
C SER A 25 -1.34 -11.82 4.74
N ASP A 26 -2.25 -11.38 5.60
CA ASP A 26 -3.32 -10.47 5.23
C ASP A 26 -3.37 -9.26 6.16
N VAL A 27 -3.67 -8.09 5.60
CA VAL A 27 -3.89 -6.87 6.36
C VAL A 27 -4.93 -6.01 5.64
N ARG A 28 -5.85 -5.40 6.40
CA ARG A 28 -6.77 -4.41 5.88
C ARG A 28 -6.35 -3.02 6.35
N ILE A 29 -6.36 -2.04 5.45
CA ILE A 29 -6.03 -0.64 5.78
C ILE A 29 -7.29 0.19 5.54
N ALA A 30 -7.88 0.72 6.62
CA ALA A 30 -9.21 1.32 6.58
C ALA A 30 -9.35 2.48 7.57
N TYR A 31 -10.26 3.42 7.30
CA TYR A 31 -10.62 4.46 8.25
C TYR A 31 -11.73 4.00 9.19
N LYS A 32 -11.55 4.22 10.51
CA LYS A 32 -12.53 3.88 11.57
C LYS A 32 -13.08 2.44 11.53
N PRO A 33 -12.26 1.38 11.53
CA PRO A 33 -12.80 0.09 11.91
C PRO A 33 -13.13 0.18 13.42
N PHE A 34 -14.36 -0.16 13.82
CA PHE A 34 -14.75 -0.23 15.25
C PHE A 34 -14.08 -1.42 15.98
N SER A 35 -13.24 -2.19 15.29
CA SER A 35 -12.57 -3.41 15.75
C SER A 35 -11.16 -3.51 15.15
N LEU A 36 -10.21 -4.12 15.88
CA LEU A 36 -8.85 -4.42 15.39
C LEU A 36 -8.82 -5.53 14.33
N MET A 37 -9.94 -6.22 14.16
CA MET A 37 -10.15 -7.29 13.20
C MET A 37 -11.45 -7.02 12.44
N MET A 38 -11.44 -7.17 11.12
CA MET A 38 -12.66 -7.16 10.31
C MET A 38 -12.63 -8.40 9.42
N ASP A 39 -13.66 -9.23 9.51
CA ASP A 39 -13.75 -10.53 8.82
C ASP A 39 -12.58 -11.49 9.13
N GLY A 40 -11.98 -11.37 10.32
CA GLY A 40 -10.82 -12.18 10.72
C GLY A 40 -9.47 -11.68 10.18
N ILE A 41 -9.44 -10.52 9.52
CA ILE A 41 -8.22 -9.89 8.98
C ILE A 41 -7.76 -8.76 9.93
N PRO A 42 -6.46 -8.71 10.30
CA PRO A 42 -5.88 -7.59 11.05
C PRO A 42 -6.10 -6.26 10.34
N VAL A 43 -6.47 -5.22 11.09
CA VAL A 43 -6.77 -3.90 10.51
C VAL A 43 -5.78 -2.83 10.99
N ILE A 44 -5.19 -2.10 10.05
CA ILE A 44 -4.51 -0.82 10.28
C ILE A 44 -5.56 0.29 10.18
N SER A 45 -5.88 0.87 11.33
CA SER A 45 -6.80 2.01 11.43
C SER A 45 -6.11 3.30 11.02
N LEU A 46 -6.61 3.94 9.97
CA LEU A 46 -6.13 5.24 9.54
C LEU A 46 -6.43 6.31 10.60
N PRO A 47 -5.43 7.11 11.03
CA PRO A 47 -5.62 8.11 12.07
C PRO A 47 -6.48 9.27 11.58
N LYS A 48 -7.04 10.03 12.52
CA LYS A 48 -7.61 11.35 12.17
C LYS A 48 -6.49 12.28 11.70
N PRO A 49 -6.78 13.25 10.81
CA PRO A 49 -5.80 14.25 10.40
C PRO A 49 -5.22 14.98 11.61
N PRO A 50 -3.88 15.05 11.75
CA PRO A 50 -3.26 15.83 12.81
C PRO A 50 -3.55 17.33 12.64
N ASP A 51 -3.49 18.07 13.75
CA ASP A 51 -3.74 19.52 13.74
C ASP A 51 -2.63 20.34 13.07
N THR A 52 -1.48 19.70 12.78
CA THR A 52 -0.37 20.26 12.00
C THR A 52 -0.75 20.49 10.54
N ILE A 53 -1.65 19.67 10.00
CA ILE A 53 -2.18 19.85 8.65
C ILE A 53 -3.01 21.13 8.63
N PRO A 54 -2.69 22.11 7.75
CA PRO A 54 -3.34 23.41 7.72
C PRO A 54 -4.86 23.30 7.71
N ILE A 55 -5.53 24.19 8.45
CA ILE A 55 -6.99 24.37 8.41
C ILE A 55 -7.33 25.09 7.09
N SER A 56 -7.15 24.39 5.97
CA SER A 56 -7.45 24.81 4.60
C SER A 56 -8.54 23.91 4.01
N SER A 57 -8.84 24.10 2.72
CA SER A 57 -9.59 23.14 1.89
C SER A 57 -9.06 21.71 1.99
N ASP A 58 -7.79 21.54 2.36
CA ASP A 58 -7.12 20.24 2.38
C ASP A 58 -7.61 19.41 3.57
N ARG A 59 -7.83 20.04 4.75
CA ARG A 59 -8.34 19.32 5.93
C ARG A 59 -9.78 18.83 5.78
N SER A 60 -10.66 19.62 5.14
CA SER A 60 -12.03 19.18 4.85
C SER A 60 -12.08 18.11 3.76
N THR A 61 -11.27 18.27 2.70
CA THR A 61 -11.11 17.27 1.64
C THR A 61 -10.59 15.94 2.18
N LEU A 62 -9.56 16.00 3.02
CA LEU A 62 -8.98 14.84 3.71
C LEU A 62 -9.99 14.15 4.62
N SER A 63 -10.74 14.91 5.41
CA SER A 63 -11.79 14.35 6.30
C SER A 63 -12.91 13.67 5.50
N ASN A 64 -13.33 14.28 4.40
CA ASN A 64 -14.31 13.67 3.49
C ASN A 64 -13.75 12.40 2.86
N LEU A 65 -12.52 12.42 2.35
CA LEU A 65 -11.89 11.26 1.75
C LEU A 65 -11.74 10.10 2.74
N LEU A 66 -11.32 10.37 3.97
CA LEU A 66 -11.23 9.35 5.03
C LEU A 66 -12.59 8.67 5.26
N SER A 67 -13.70 9.40 5.24
CA SER A 67 -15.04 8.80 5.36
C SER A 67 -15.39 7.85 4.20
N LEU A 68 -14.80 8.04 3.03
CA LEU A 68 -14.94 7.13 1.88
C LEU A 68 -14.05 5.88 2.00
N MET A 69 -13.16 5.81 3.00
CA MET A 69 -12.21 4.72 3.22
C MET A 69 -12.62 3.74 4.33
N GLU A 70 -13.90 3.73 4.72
CA GLU A 70 -14.41 2.84 5.77
C GLU A 70 -14.21 1.35 5.46
N GLY A 71 -14.47 0.92 4.21
CA GLY A 71 -14.19 -0.45 3.77
C GLY A 71 -12.70 -0.72 3.53
N GLY A 72 -11.94 0.34 3.22
CA GLY A 72 -10.49 0.28 3.03
C GLY A 72 -10.03 -0.55 1.84
N VAL A 73 -8.76 -1.00 1.92
CA VAL A 73 -8.13 -1.93 0.99
C VAL A 73 -7.60 -3.12 1.78
N VAL A 74 -7.84 -4.33 1.30
CA VAL A 74 -7.24 -5.57 1.82
C VAL A 74 -6.01 -5.89 1.00
N LEU A 75 -4.89 -6.16 1.66
CA LEU A 75 -3.69 -6.73 1.06
C LEU A 75 -3.58 -8.18 1.49
N SER A 76 -3.27 -9.05 0.53
CA SER A 76 -3.09 -10.49 0.74
C SER A 76 -1.79 -10.98 0.12
N SER A 77 -0.95 -11.60 0.94
CA SER A 77 0.29 -12.26 0.53
C SER A 77 -0.02 -13.71 0.18
N ARG A 78 0.04 -14.03 -1.12
CA ARG A 78 -0.16 -15.40 -1.64
C ARG A 78 1.17 -15.98 -2.09
N GLU A 79 1.18 -17.15 -2.73
CA GLU A 79 2.42 -17.79 -3.21
C GLU A 79 3.08 -16.99 -4.33
N GLU A 80 2.29 -16.48 -5.27
CA GLU A 80 2.74 -15.80 -6.49
C GLU A 80 3.14 -14.34 -6.21
N GLY A 81 2.52 -13.71 -5.21
CA GLY A 81 2.57 -12.26 -5.12
C GLY A 81 1.77 -11.64 -3.98
N ILE A 82 1.69 -10.32 -4.02
CA ILE A 82 0.80 -9.52 -3.17
C ILE A 82 -0.39 -9.09 -4.01
N TYR A 83 -1.59 -9.33 -3.49
CA TYR A 83 -2.85 -8.96 -4.11
C TYR A 83 -3.53 -7.88 -3.28
N ALA A 84 -4.34 -7.07 -3.93
CA ALA A 84 -5.17 -6.07 -3.28
C ALA A 84 -6.62 -6.14 -3.72
N GLU A 85 -7.52 -5.92 -2.77
CA GLU A 85 -8.97 -5.83 -2.99
C GLU A 85 -9.48 -4.49 -2.42
N ARG A 86 -10.19 -3.73 -3.25
CA ARG A 86 -10.74 -2.42 -2.89
C ARG A 86 -12.19 -2.55 -2.42
N HIS A 87 -12.42 -2.16 -1.17
CA HIS A 87 -13.76 -2.01 -0.57
C HIS A 87 -14.11 -0.55 -0.27
N SER A 88 -13.17 0.39 -0.45
CA SER A 88 -13.39 1.81 -0.26
C SER A 88 -14.24 2.42 -1.39
N GLN A 89 -14.98 3.47 -1.05
CA GLN A 89 -15.68 4.31 -2.02
C GLN A 89 -14.73 5.31 -2.69
N ALA A 90 -13.63 5.67 -2.04
CA ALA A 90 -12.57 6.51 -2.62
C ALA A 90 -11.96 5.86 -3.86
N ILE A 91 -11.58 6.66 -4.87
CA ILE A 91 -10.78 6.14 -5.99
C ILE A 91 -9.41 5.76 -5.44
N VAL A 92 -8.94 4.56 -5.82
CA VAL A 92 -7.64 4.04 -5.42
C VAL A 92 -6.80 3.86 -6.67
N SER A 93 -5.73 4.61 -6.76
CA SER A 93 -4.68 4.38 -7.76
C SER A 93 -3.49 3.71 -7.10
N TRP A 94 -2.72 2.94 -7.86
CA TRP A 94 -1.52 2.28 -7.37
C TRP A 94 -0.43 2.27 -8.44
N MET A 95 0.81 2.15 -7.98
CA MET A 95 2.00 2.07 -8.81
C MET A 95 3.05 1.27 -8.05
N GLY A 96 3.89 0.59 -8.81
CA GLY A 96 5.05 -0.10 -8.31
C GLY A 96 4.87 -1.62 -8.23
N GLY A 97 5.87 -2.28 -7.64
CA GLY A 97 5.94 -3.73 -7.52
C GLY A 97 6.25 -4.48 -8.82
N THR A 98 5.65 -4.10 -9.95
CA THR A 98 5.88 -4.73 -11.27
C THR A 98 5.91 -3.74 -12.45
N GLY A 99 6.09 -2.45 -12.19
CA GLY A 99 6.20 -1.42 -13.22
C GLY A 99 6.13 0.00 -12.68
N ASP A 100 6.35 0.95 -13.58
CA ASP A 100 6.38 2.39 -13.29
C ASP A 100 5.09 3.11 -13.76
N GLU A 101 4.08 2.35 -14.17
CA GLU A 101 2.79 2.87 -14.61
C GLU A 101 1.80 2.99 -13.45
N MET A 102 0.93 3.99 -13.53
CA MET A 102 -0.17 4.19 -12.59
C MET A 102 -1.40 3.42 -13.06
N HIS A 103 -1.99 2.64 -12.16
CA HIS A 103 -3.19 1.86 -12.41
C HIS A 103 -4.31 2.27 -11.44
N VAL A 104 -5.56 2.26 -11.91
CA VAL A 104 -6.73 2.44 -11.06
C VAL A 104 -7.24 1.07 -10.61
N MET A 105 -7.50 0.92 -9.31
CA MET A 105 -8.07 -0.30 -8.74
C MET A 105 -9.60 -0.23 -8.76
N GLU A 106 -10.20 -1.15 -9.50
CA GLU A 106 -11.65 -1.31 -9.55
C GLU A 106 -12.20 -1.78 -8.20
N ARG A 107 -13.42 -1.35 -7.88
CA ARG A 107 -14.08 -1.62 -6.59
C ARG A 107 -14.93 -2.89 -6.67
N ASP A 108 -14.93 -3.68 -5.60
CA ASP A 108 -15.80 -4.87 -5.44
C ASP A 108 -15.67 -5.88 -6.60
N VAL A 109 -14.47 -6.01 -7.17
CA VAL A 109 -14.10 -6.99 -8.21
C VAL A 109 -12.98 -7.92 -7.70
N ASP A 110 -12.57 -8.87 -8.54
CA ASP A 110 -11.47 -9.80 -8.22
C ASP A 110 -10.19 -9.07 -7.77
N PRO A 111 -9.46 -9.62 -6.77
CA PRO A 111 -8.22 -9.02 -6.30
C PRO A 111 -7.18 -8.86 -7.42
N VAL A 112 -6.58 -7.67 -7.49
CA VAL A 112 -5.51 -7.35 -8.46
C VAL A 112 -4.15 -7.66 -7.86
N MET A 113 -3.25 -8.24 -8.65
CA MET A 113 -1.85 -8.47 -8.23
C MET A 113 -1.06 -7.16 -8.31
N LEU A 114 -0.58 -6.67 -7.17
CA LEU A 114 0.23 -5.45 -7.07
C LEU A 114 1.74 -5.74 -7.16
N PHE A 115 2.13 -6.93 -6.73
CA PHE A 115 3.54 -7.33 -6.67
C PHE A 115 3.68 -8.79 -7.07
N ASN A 116 4.48 -9.07 -8.11
CA ASN A 116 4.75 -10.43 -8.56
C ASN A 116 6.13 -10.87 -8.06
N ARG A 117 6.18 -11.97 -7.30
CA ARG A 117 7.42 -12.48 -6.72
C ARG A 117 8.40 -12.99 -7.77
N GLU A 118 7.89 -13.58 -8.85
CA GLU A 118 8.72 -14.12 -9.91
C GLU A 118 9.36 -12.99 -10.73
N THR A 119 8.58 -11.96 -11.08
CA THR A 119 9.11 -10.74 -11.70
C THR A 119 10.20 -10.11 -10.84
N PHE A 120 9.95 -9.92 -9.54
CA PHE A 120 10.95 -9.39 -8.62
C PHE A 120 12.24 -10.23 -8.57
N ARG A 121 12.14 -11.56 -8.53
CA ARG A 121 13.33 -12.43 -8.53
C ARG A 121 14.15 -12.27 -9.80
N GLN A 122 13.50 -12.22 -10.95
CA GLN A 122 14.17 -12.03 -12.24
C GLN A 122 14.85 -10.66 -12.33
N GLU A 123 14.19 -9.60 -11.86
CA GLU A 123 14.77 -8.26 -11.79
C GLU A 123 15.97 -8.21 -10.83
N LEU A 124 15.85 -8.85 -9.66
CA LEU A 124 16.93 -8.95 -8.68
C LEU A 124 18.16 -9.69 -9.24
N GLU A 125 17.95 -10.78 -9.97
CA GLU A 125 19.03 -11.53 -10.62
C GLU A 125 19.72 -10.73 -11.73
N ARG A 126 18.96 -9.96 -12.51
CA ARG A 126 19.53 -9.05 -13.51
C ARG A 126 20.33 -7.93 -12.85
N PHE A 127 19.78 -7.34 -11.79
CA PHE A 127 20.45 -6.31 -11.00
C PHE A 127 21.77 -6.80 -10.40
N SER A 128 21.79 -8.00 -9.81
CA SER A 128 23.02 -8.57 -9.22
C SER A 128 24.12 -8.86 -10.26
N ARG A 129 23.76 -8.98 -11.54
CA ARG A 129 24.69 -9.14 -12.67
C ARG A 129 25.07 -7.80 -13.34
N ALA A 130 24.62 -6.67 -12.78
CA ALA A 130 24.74 -5.34 -13.38
C ALA A 130 24.11 -5.21 -14.78
N ASP A 131 23.09 -6.02 -15.07
CA ASP A 131 22.37 -6.09 -16.36
C ASP A 131 20.88 -5.70 -16.19
N GLY A 132 20.56 -4.94 -15.15
CA GLY A 132 19.19 -4.54 -14.83
C GLY A 132 19.12 -3.32 -13.93
N PHE A 133 17.93 -2.72 -13.87
CA PHE A 133 17.63 -1.64 -12.93
C PHE A 133 17.40 -2.19 -11.53
N GLN A 134 17.45 -1.30 -10.54
CA GLN A 134 17.13 -1.64 -9.16
C GLN A 134 15.67 -2.14 -9.08
N PRO A 135 15.42 -3.36 -8.57
CA PRO A 135 14.05 -3.86 -8.42
C PRO A 135 13.30 -3.09 -7.35
N GLN A 136 11.99 -2.94 -7.56
CA GLN A 136 11.13 -2.36 -6.54
C GLN A 136 10.90 -3.35 -5.40
N ILE A 137 10.88 -2.84 -4.17
CA ILE A 137 10.77 -3.62 -2.92
C ILE A 137 9.41 -3.41 -2.22
N GLY A 138 8.45 -2.88 -2.96
CA GLY A 138 7.19 -2.39 -2.45
C GLY A 138 6.35 -1.75 -3.54
N PHE A 139 5.25 -1.13 -3.14
CA PHE A 139 4.31 -0.42 -4.00
C PHE A 139 3.59 0.65 -3.18
N SER A 140 2.91 1.56 -3.87
CA SER A 140 2.19 2.66 -3.23
C SER A 140 0.75 2.70 -3.69
N LEU A 141 -0.13 3.14 -2.79
CA LEU A 141 -1.55 3.41 -3.04
C LEU A 141 -1.81 4.90 -2.83
N TRP A 142 -2.64 5.47 -3.69
CA TRP A 142 -3.08 6.86 -3.61
C TRP A 142 -4.61 6.89 -3.58
N PHE A 143 -5.16 7.65 -2.64
CA PHE A 143 -6.59 7.77 -2.47
C PHE A 143 -7.01 9.19 -2.84
N GLY A 144 -7.97 9.29 -3.76
CA GLY A 144 -8.44 10.56 -4.28
C GLY A 144 -9.95 10.57 -4.53
N GLN A 145 -10.46 11.76 -4.85
CA GLN A 145 -11.80 11.91 -5.44
C GLN A 145 -11.76 11.71 -6.97
N ASP A 146 -10.59 11.91 -7.58
CA ASP A 146 -10.30 11.67 -8.98
C ASP A 146 -9.01 10.82 -9.11
N SER A 147 -8.64 10.45 -10.34
CA SER A 147 -7.45 9.63 -10.63
C SER A 147 -6.15 10.43 -10.69
N SER A 148 -6.10 11.67 -10.18
CA SER A 148 -4.90 12.50 -10.22
C SER A 148 -3.87 12.10 -9.16
N LEU A 149 -2.59 12.42 -9.41
CA LEU A 149 -1.50 12.23 -8.45
C LEU A 149 -1.55 13.20 -7.26
N SER A 150 -2.42 14.21 -7.30
CA SER A 150 -2.70 15.14 -6.19
C SER A 150 -3.58 14.54 -5.09
N ALA A 151 -3.49 13.22 -4.89
CA ALA A 151 -4.22 12.50 -3.87
C ALA A 151 -3.76 12.94 -2.46
N PRO A 152 -4.66 13.41 -1.58
CA PRO A 152 -4.27 13.90 -0.26
C PRO A 152 -3.92 12.78 0.72
N ILE A 153 -4.13 11.51 0.36
CA ILE A 153 -3.71 10.36 1.16
C ILE A 153 -2.90 9.41 0.28
N SER A 154 -1.67 9.13 0.68
CA SER A 154 -0.81 8.09 0.11
C SER A 154 -0.49 7.04 1.17
N ILE A 155 -0.35 5.80 0.72
CA ILE A 155 0.07 4.68 1.56
C ILE A 155 1.22 3.98 0.84
N LEU A 156 2.37 3.93 1.51
CA LEU A 156 3.57 3.27 1.01
C LEU A 156 3.69 1.91 1.69
N ILE A 157 3.77 0.86 0.89
CA ILE A 157 3.89 -0.51 1.36
C ILE A 157 5.25 -1.04 0.96
N LYS A 158 6.10 -1.31 1.95
CA LYS A 158 7.36 -2.02 1.77
C LYS A 158 7.18 -3.47 2.20
N LEU A 159 7.87 -4.37 1.51
CA LEU A 159 7.85 -5.81 1.77
C LEU A 159 9.16 -6.20 2.45
N PRO A 160 9.20 -6.44 3.78
CA PRO A 160 10.45 -6.66 4.52
C PRO A 160 11.27 -7.83 3.96
N TRP A 161 10.61 -8.89 3.51
CA TRP A 161 11.28 -10.02 2.86
C TRP A 161 11.97 -9.62 1.53
N ALA A 162 11.35 -8.74 0.73
CA ALA A 162 11.94 -8.26 -0.53
C ALA A 162 13.11 -7.33 -0.25
N GLN A 163 12.99 -6.47 0.77
CA GLN A 163 14.09 -5.61 1.25
C GLN A 163 15.30 -6.43 1.71
N GLN A 164 15.06 -7.52 2.42
CA GLN A 164 16.13 -8.41 2.88
C GLN A 164 16.85 -9.07 1.69
N LEU A 165 16.11 -9.60 0.72
CA LEU A 165 16.70 -10.20 -0.49
C LEU A 165 17.47 -9.17 -1.32
N PHE A 166 16.94 -7.95 -1.43
CA PHE A 166 17.63 -6.85 -2.12
C PHE A 166 18.98 -6.53 -1.46
N LYS A 167 19.03 -6.42 -0.12
CA LYS A 167 20.29 -6.19 0.61
C LYS A 167 21.30 -7.31 0.38
N GLN A 168 20.85 -8.57 0.44
CA GLN A 168 21.72 -9.73 0.23
C GLN A 168 22.30 -9.85 -1.19
N ALA A 169 21.61 -9.31 -2.20
CA ALA A 169 22.13 -9.30 -3.57
C ALA A 169 23.08 -8.12 -3.85
N HIS A 170 23.13 -7.14 -2.94
CA HIS A 170 23.96 -5.94 -3.04
C HIS A 170 25.27 -6.07 -2.22
N ASP A 171 25.27 -6.90 -1.17
CA ASP A 171 26.45 -7.28 -0.39
C ASP A 171 27.34 -8.30 -1.14
#